data_AF-A0A382PL19-F1
#
_entry.id   AF-A0A382PL19-F1
#
_cell.length_a   1.000
_cell.length_b   1.000
_cell.length_c   1.000
_cell.angle_alpha   90.00
_cell.angle_beta   90.00
_cell.angle_gamma   90.00
#
_symmetry.space_group_name_H-M   'P 1'
#
loop_
_entity.id
_entity.type
_entity.pdbx_description
1 polymer ?
#
loop_
_entity_poly.entity_id
_entity_poly.type
_entity_poly.pdbx_seq_one_letter_code
_entity_poly.pdbx_strand_id
1 'polypeptide(L)'
;MNKIKNFFYFITFIFLLNGVDAYTSETKNLTSIGDKNAKVTVKVFSSLSCPHCAHFHGEVFEKLKKEFIDTNYVKFEHHSFPLDLQALSAEKVLKCFQDNEKKFNFLNEVYAKQESWF
;
A
#
# COMPACT_ATOMS: atom_id res chain seq x y z
N MET A 1 -16.61 31.94 37.34
CA MET A 1 -16.60 30.46 37.24
C MET A 1 -16.79 29.92 35.81
N ASN A 2 -17.70 30.48 34.98
CA ASN A 2 -17.97 29.92 33.64
C ASN A 2 -16.85 30.12 32.61
N LYS A 3 -16.06 31.20 32.70
CA LYS A 3 -14.92 31.44 31.80
C LYS A 3 -13.79 30.42 31.96
N ILE A 4 -13.52 29.97 33.20
CA ILE A 4 -12.48 28.97 33.50
C ILE A 4 -12.93 27.58 33.06
N LYS A 5 -14.21 27.22 33.25
CA LYS A 5 -14.78 25.98 32.69
C LYS A 5 -14.71 25.96 31.16
N ASN A 6 -15.05 27.07 30.49
CA ASN A 6 -14.97 27.15 29.03
C ASN A 6 -13.52 27.06 28.53
N PHE A 7 -12.56 27.59 29.28
CA PHE A 7 -11.13 27.44 28.96
C PHE A 7 -10.66 25.99 29.13
N PHE A 8 -11.10 25.29 30.17
CA PHE A 8 -10.82 23.86 30.35
C PHE A 8 -11.48 22.99 29.27
N TYR A 9 -12.73 23.30 28.87
CA TYR A 9 -13.40 22.64 27.74
C TYR A 9 -12.68 22.88 26.41
N PHE A 10 -12.09 24.05 26.22
CA PHE A 10 -11.30 24.36 25.04
C PHE A 10 -9.97 23.57 25.01
N ILE A 11 -9.31 23.42 26.17
CA ILE A 11 -8.09 22.63 26.30
C ILE A 11 -8.36 21.13 26.12
N THR A 12 -9.46 20.61 26.65
CA THR A 12 -9.82 19.19 26.42
C THR A 12 -10.23 18.93 24.97
N PHE A 13 -10.89 19.89 24.31
CA PHE A 13 -11.23 19.78 22.89
C PHE A 13 -9.99 19.79 21.98
N ILE A 14 -8.99 20.64 22.26
CA ILE A 14 -7.75 20.66 21.47
C ILE A 14 -6.91 19.38 21.68
N PHE A 15 -6.92 18.81 22.88
CA PHE A 15 -6.23 17.54 23.16
C PHE A 15 -6.88 16.35 22.43
N LEU A 16 -8.22 16.35 22.31
CA LEU A 16 -8.93 15.32 21.56
C LEU A 16 -8.73 15.42 20.04
N LEU A 17 -8.54 16.62 19.49
CA LEU A 17 -8.24 16.81 18.07
C LEU A 17 -6.83 16.36 17.67
N ASN A 18 -5.83 16.51 18.56
CA ASN A 18 -4.45 16.10 18.28
C ASN A 18 -4.19 14.61 18.58
N GLY A 19 -5.12 13.90 19.22
CA GLY A 19 -5.00 12.47 19.51
C GLY A 19 -5.26 11.54 18.31
N VAL A 20 -5.69 12.09 17.16
CA VAL A 20 -6.15 11.30 16.00
C VAL A 20 -5.00 10.85 15.07
N ASP A 21 -3.80 11.44 15.18
CA ASP A 21 -2.69 11.15 14.26
C ASP A 21 -2.03 9.78 14.47
N ALA A 22 -2.26 9.11 15.61
CA ALA A 22 -1.60 7.86 15.96
C ALA A 22 -2.10 6.62 15.18
N TYR A 23 -3.26 6.70 14.51
CA TYR A 23 -3.88 5.53 13.86
C TYR A 23 -3.41 5.26 12.41
N THR A 24 -2.65 6.18 11.80
CA THR A 24 -2.28 6.08 10.37
C THR A 24 -0.99 5.29 10.09
N SER A 25 -0.30 4.83 11.14
CA SER A 25 1.02 4.19 11.04
C SER A 25 1.01 2.91 10.20
N GLU A 26 -0.05 2.10 10.29
CA GLU A 26 -0.15 0.82 9.58
C GLU A 26 -0.29 1.01 8.06
N THR A 27 -0.93 2.09 7.62
CA THR A 27 -1.07 2.44 6.20
C THR A 27 0.16 3.08 5.57
N LYS A 28 1.10 3.61 6.37
CA LYS A 28 2.23 4.40 5.82
C LYS A 28 3.22 3.57 5.00
N ASN A 29 3.33 2.27 5.28
CA ASN A 29 4.28 1.39 4.59
C ASN A 29 3.64 0.45 3.55
N LEU A 30 2.31 0.41 3.47
CA LEU A 30 1.59 -0.49 2.57
C LEU A 30 1.72 -0.03 1.11
N THR A 31 2.18 -0.94 0.24
CA THR A 31 2.26 -0.70 -1.20
C THR A 31 0.86 -0.70 -1.80
N SER A 32 0.36 0.47 -2.21
CA SER A 32 -0.99 0.62 -2.76
C SER A 32 -1.08 1.66 -3.85
N ILE A 33 -2.02 1.47 -4.78
CA ILE A 33 -2.28 2.35 -5.93
C ILE A 33 -3.78 2.52 -6.13
N GLY A 34 -4.19 3.69 -6.63
CA GLY A 34 -5.59 4.08 -6.80
C GLY A 34 -6.08 5.03 -5.69
N ASP A 35 -7.33 5.48 -5.84
CA ASP A 35 -7.96 6.40 -4.89
C ASP A 35 -8.13 5.74 -3.50
N LYS A 36 -7.74 6.46 -2.45
CA LYS A 36 -7.94 6.04 -1.05
C LYS A 36 -9.42 5.90 -0.68
N ASN A 37 -10.31 6.57 -1.40
CA ASN A 37 -11.76 6.56 -1.22
C ASN A 37 -12.47 5.64 -2.22
N ALA A 38 -11.74 4.84 -3.01
CA ALA A 38 -12.33 3.90 -3.95
C ALA A 38 -13.31 2.97 -3.24
N LYS A 39 -14.44 2.67 -3.91
CA LYS A 39 -15.53 1.87 -3.33
C LYS A 39 -15.10 0.43 -3.02
N VAL A 40 -14.16 -0.10 -3.79
CA VAL A 40 -13.68 -1.48 -3.67
C VAL A 40 -12.18 -1.46 -3.42
N THR A 41 -11.71 -2.30 -2.50
CA THR A 41 -10.29 -2.54 -2.27
C THR A 41 -9.94 -3.97 -2.61
N VAL A 42 -9.01 -4.16 -3.55
CA VAL A 42 -8.48 -5.46 -3.95
C VAL A 42 -7.13 -5.65 -3.28
N LYS A 43 -7.06 -6.62 -2.38
CA LYS A 43 -5.85 -6.99 -1.65
C LYS A 43 -5.27 -8.24 -2.28
N VAL A 44 -4.07 -8.13 -2.84
CA VAL A 44 -3.39 -9.25 -3.48
C VAL A 44 -2.22 -9.69 -2.61
N PHE A 45 -2.26 -10.95 -2.20
CA PHE A 45 -1.16 -11.61 -1.50
C PHE A 45 -0.33 -12.36 -2.53
N SER A 46 0.91 -11.93 -2.76
CA SER A 46 1.75 -12.51 -3.80
C SER A 46 3.19 -12.72 -3.34
N SER A 47 3.83 -13.70 -3.96
CA SER A 47 5.26 -13.94 -3.83
C SER A 47 5.99 -13.39 -5.05
N LEU A 48 7.14 -12.74 -4.85
CA LEU A 48 7.94 -12.19 -5.95
C LEU A 48 8.61 -13.30 -6.78
N SER A 49 8.80 -14.49 -6.22
CA SER A 49 9.34 -15.67 -6.89
C SER A 49 8.29 -16.57 -7.56
N CYS A 50 7.00 -16.29 -7.40
CA CYS A 50 5.95 -17.13 -7.97
C CYS A 50 5.72 -16.81 -9.46
N PRO A 51 5.80 -17.80 -10.38
CA PRO A 51 5.61 -17.57 -11.81
C PRO A 51 4.18 -17.16 -12.18
N HIS A 52 3.17 -17.69 -11.48
CA HIS A 52 1.79 -17.29 -11.69
C HIS A 52 1.52 -15.86 -11.23
N CYS A 53 2.20 -15.41 -10.17
CA CYS A 53 2.12 -14.01 -9.72
C CYS A 53 2.76 -13.08 -10.75
N ALA A 54 3.90 -13.46 -11.35
CA ALA A 54 4.54 -12.68 -12.40
C ALA A 54 3.64 -12.54 -13.64
N HIS A 55 3.05 -13.64 -14.11
CA HIS A 55 2.10 -13.61 -15.23
C HIS A 55 0.86 -12.76 -14.93
N PHE A 56 0.28 -12.91 -13.73
CA PHE A 56 -0.81 -12.05 -13.28
C PHE A 56 -0.41 -10.57 -13.32
N HIS A 57 0.78 -10.22 -12.84
CA HIS A 57 1.24 -8.82 -12.80
C HIS A 57 1.50 -8.26 -14.21
N GLY A 58 2.05 -9.07 -15.12
CA GLY A 58 2.34 -8.64 -16.49
C GLY A 58 1.10 -8.47 -17.38
N GLU A 59 0.05 -9.27 -17.17
CA GLU A 59 -1.11 -9.27 -18.08
C GLU A 59 -2.41 -8.79 -17.43
N VAL A 60 -2.73 -9.31 -16.25
CA VAL A 60 -4.03 -9.09 -15.61
C VAL A 60 -4.04 -7.78 -14.83
N PHE A 61 -2.96 -7.50 -14.10
CA PHE A 61 -2.82 -6.27 -13.34
C PHE A 61 -2.84 -5.03 -14.25
N GLU A 62 -2.21 -5.07 -15.42
CA GLU A 62 -2.25 -3.94 -16.36
C GLU A 62 -3.66 -3.64 -16.87
N LYS A 63 -4.47 -4.68 -17.16
CA LYS A 63 -5.89 -4.51 -17.50
C LYS A 63 -6.69 -3.95 -16.33
N LEU A 64 -6.50 -4.53 -15.14
CA LEU A 64 -7.16 -4.07 -13.90
C LEU A 64 -6.83 -2.60 -13.62
N LYS A 65 -5.58 -2.21 -13.82
CA LYS A 65 -5.11 -0.85 -13.60
C LYS A 65 -5.83 0.13 -14.50
N LYS A 66 -5.82 -0.12 -15.81
CA LYS A 66 -6.43 0.76 -16.80
C LYS A 66 -7.95 0.86 -16.66
N GLU A 67 -8.63 -0.24 -16.38
CA GLU A 67 -10.10 -0.29 -16.38
C GLU A 67 -10.73 0.12 -15.04
N PHE A 68 -10.01 -0.03 -13.93
CA PHE A 68 -10.61 0.12 -12.59
C PHE A 68 -9.82 1.02 -11.64
N ILE A 69 -8.49 0.95 -11.66
CA ILE A 69 -7.64 1.73 -10.74
C ILE A 69 -7.55 3.18 -11.22
N ASP A 70 -7.22 3.40 -12.49
CA ASP A 70 -7.08 4.73 -13.09
C ASP A 70 -8.43 5.48 -13.16
N THR A 71 -9.53 4.73 -13.20
CA THR A 71 -10.91 5.24 -13.15
C THR A 71 -11.44 5.47 -11.73
N ASN A 72 -10.61 5.29 -10.69
CA ASN A 72 -10.93 5.46 -9.27
C ASN A 72 -12.02 4.53 -8.70
N TYR A 73 -12.37 3.44 -9.38
CA TYR A 73 -13.33 2.46 -8.87
C TYR A 73 -12.70 1.50 -7.85
N VAL A 74 -11.43 1.17 -8.03
CA VAL A 74 -10.71 0.16 -7.24
C VAL A 74 -9.42 0.74 -6.67
N LYS A 75 -9.19 0.48 -5.38
CA LYS A 75 -7.88 0.60 -4.75
C LYS A 75 -7.20 -0.77 -4.76
N PHE A 76 -5.99 -0.83 -5.27
CA PHE A 76 -5.18 -2.05 -5.27
C PHE A 76 -4.12 -1.99 -4.16
N GLU A 77 -3.96 -3.09 -3.43
CA GLU A 77 -2.96 -3.22 -2.37
C GLU A 77 -2.13 -4.50 -2.59
N HIS A 78 -0.81 -4.33 -2.64
CA HIS A 78 0.15 -5.44 -2.66
C HIS A 78 0.50 -5.83 -1.22
N HIS A 79 0.22 -7.09 -0.88
CA HIS A 79 0.54 -7.71 0.39
C HIS A 79 1.60 -8.77 0.17
N SER A 80 2.75 -8.61 0.80
CA SER A 80 3.87 -9.50 0.58
C SER A 80 3.63 -10.89 1.19
N PHE A 81 3.83 -11.93 0.39
CA PHE A 81 3.74 -13.34 0.80
C PHE A 81 4.98 -14.11 0.33
N PRO A 82 6.17 -13.83 0.91
CA PRO A 82 7.42 -14.48 0.51
C PRO A 82 7.39 -15.97 0.88
N LEU A 83 7.63 -16.83 -0.11
CA LEU A 83 7.68 -18.29 0.06
C LEU A 83 9.11 -18.83 0.20
N ASP A 84 10.10 -18.01 -0.14
CA ASP A 84 11.53 -18.35 -0.10
C ASP A 84 12.38 -17.14 0.31
N LEU A 85 13.69 -17.36 0.46
CA LEU A 85 14.64 -16.35 0.91
C LEU A 85 14.90 -15.27 -0.15
N GLN A 86 14.81 -15.60 -1.44
CA GLN A 86 15.01 -14.68 -2.55
C GLN A 86 13.85 -13.67 -2.59
N ALA A 87 12.61 -14.15 -2.56
CA ALA A 87 11.41 -13.34 -2.47
C ALA A 87 11.40 -12.49 -1.19
N LEU A 88 11.80 -13.05 -0.04
CA LEU A 88 11.93 -12.28 1.19
C LEU A 88 12.96 -11.14 1.05
N SER A 89 14.07 -11.39 0.36
CA SER A 89 15.12 -10.38 0.13
C SER A 89 14.65 -9.28 -0.81
N ALA A 90 13.96 -9.64 -1.90
CA ALA A 90 13.37 -8.67 -2.82
C ALA A 90 12.28 -7.82 -2.13
N GLU A 91 11.45 -8.41 -1.26
CA GLU A 91 10.46 -7.69 -0.45
C GLU A 91 11.09 -6.72 0.55
N LYS A 92 12.26 -7.05 1.11
CA LYS A 92 13.01 -6.10 1.96
C LYS A 92 13.45 -4.88 1.14
N VAL A 93 13.91 -5.06 -0.09
CA VAL A 93 14.29 -3.97 -0.99
C VAL A 93 13.06 -3.13 -1.37
N LEU A 94 11.93 -3.77 -1.67
CA LEU A 94 10.66 -3.07 -1.95
C LEU A 94 10.28 -2.10 -0.81
N LYS A 95 10.48 -2.52 0.44
CA LYS A 95 10.17 -1.70 1.62
C LYS A 95 11.10 -0.50 1.83
N CYS A 96 12.25 -0.44 1.16
CA CYS A 96 13.13 0.73 1.21
C CYS A 96 12.56 1.94 0.47
N PHE A 97 11.67 1.72 -0.51
CA PHE A 97 11.02 2.81 -1.23
C PHE A 97 9.94 3.45 -0.37
N GLN A 98 9.92 4.79 -0.32
CA GLN A 98 8.89 5.56 0.38
C GLN A 98 7.67 5.84 -0.50
N ASP A 99 7.90 6.04 -1.79
CA ASP A 99 6.89 6.40 -2.77
C ASP A 99 6.24 5.16 -3.40
N ASN A 100 4.92 5.18 -3.56
CA ASN A 100 4.18 4.04 -4.11
C ASN A 100 4.45 3.83 -5.60
N GLU A 101 4.61 4.88 -6.40
CA GLU A 101 4.93 4.73 -7.83
C GLU A 101 6.26 4.00 -8.00
N LYS A 102 7.28 4.37 -7.22
CA LYS A 102 8.58 3.67 -7.21
C LYS A 102 8.47 2.22 -6.75
N LYS A 103 7.63 1.94 -5.74
CA LYS A 103 7.35 0.55 -5.31
C LYS A 103 6.75 -0.27 -6.45
N PHE A 104 5.74 0.24 -7.15
CA PHE A 104 5.12 -0.47 -8.27
C PHE A 104 6.06 -0.62 -9.47
N ASN A 105 6.88 0.40 -9.78
CA ASN A 105 7.91 0.28 -10.81
C ASN A 105 8.92 -0.82 -10.47
N PHE A 106 9.35 -0.91 -9.20
CA PHE A 106 10.21 -2.00 -8.74
C PHE A 106 9.50 -3.37 -8.84
N LEU A 107 8.23 -3.49 -8.44
CA LEU A 107 7.46 -4.73 -8.59
C LEU A 107 7.39 -5.17 -10.05
N ASN A 108 7.07 -4.26 -10.97
CA ASN A 108 7.03 -4.51 -12.40
C ASN A 108 8.36 -5.06 -12.91
N GLU A 109 9.47 -4.41 -12.57
CA GLU A 109 10.82 -4.84 -12.98
C GLU A 109 11.20 -6.20 -12.41
N VAL A 110 10.91 -6.43 -11.13
CA VAL A 110 11.19 -7.71 -10.46
C VAL A 110 10.41 -8.85 -11.10
N TYR A 111 9.11 -8.65 -11.35
CA TYR A 111 8.29 -9.67 -12.02
C TYR A 111 8.69 -9.87 -13.49
N ALA A 112 9.00 -8.81 -14.23
CA ALA A 112 9.44 -8.91 -15.62
C ALA A 112 10.78 -9.65 -15.77
N LYS A 113 11.66 -9.52 -14.78
CA LYS A 113 12.98 -10.17 -14.76
C LYS A 113 13.03 -11.45 -13.94
N GLN A 114 11.89 -12.00 -13.52
CA GLN A 114 11.84 -13.14 -12.60
C GLN A 114 12.76 -14.29 -13.01
N GLU A 115 12.70 -14.73 -14.28
CA GLU A 115 13.54 -15.83 -14.81
C GLU A 115 15.05 -15.58 -14.74
N SER A 116 15.48 -14.32 -14.57
CA SER A 116 16.91 -13.96 -14.53
C SER A 116 17.49 -13.94 -13.12
N TRP A 117 16.66 -13.80 -12.08
CA TRP A 117 17.11 -13.68 -10.69
C TRP A 117 16.54 -14.75 -9.75
N PHE A 118 15.50 -15.47 -10.16
CA PHE A 118 14.90 -16.61 -9.48
C PHE A 118 15.12 -17.89 -10.30
#